data_AF-A0A3S1H578-F1
#
_entry.id   AF-A0A3S1H578-F1
#
_cell.length_a   1.000
_cell.length_b   1.000
_cell.length_c   1.000
_cell.angle_alpha   90.00
_cell.angle_beta   90.00
_cell.angle_gamma   90.00
#
_symmetry.space_group_name_H-M   'P 1'
#
loop_
_entity.id
_entity.type
_entity.pdbx_description
1 polymer ?
#
loop_
_entity_poly.entity_id
_entity_poly.type
_entity_poly.pdbx_seq_one_letter_code
_entity_poly.pdbx_strand_id
1 'polypeptide(L)'
;PGDLEGWSVWPARYGGDPANSSNLTTITVGGHRPDGSIWPKSAWSSKYVDLLAPACHVPTYTGVESAADQNGLKHISAERAVETGTSLSAPIVSMVATILSSYGLRPYEIKQRLTFASDFDPALIDKAFSSGRLNIRRTLAFPLDVASWDENGKAREGYFRGSFSSSSTISICGKSYAPGRLGKLSRYRKANGDEVVRFWLKSENPDTPQLFAYKECTIGESSNTVISLQGVAGSSENMDIPISRLIDFVPAFSR
;
A
#
# COMPACT_ATOMS: atom_id res chain seq x y z
N PRO A 1 -2.60 23.37 -3.57
CA PRO A 1 -1.86 22.08 -3.54
C PRO A 1 -2.24 21.33 -4.81
N GLY A 2 -1.26 21.21 -5.71
CA GLY A 2 -1.49 20.82 -7.09
C GLY A 2 -1.14 19.37 -7.37
N ASP A 3 -1.51 18.94 -8.56
CA ASP A 3 -0.96 17.75 -9.19
C ASP A 3 0.58 17.86 -9.25
N LEU A 4 1.29 16.78 -8.89
CA LEU A 4 2.75 16.71 -8.98
C LEU A 4 3.27 16.78 -10.41
N GLU A 5 2.42 16.65 -11.43
CA GLU A 5 2.81 16.82 -12.84
C GLU A 5 3.49 18.18 -13.13
N GLY A 6 3.13 19.24 -12.42
CA GLY A 6 3.67 20.60 -12.62
C GLY A 6 4.82 21.02 -11.70
N TRP A 7 5.30 20.15 -10.81
CA TRP A 7 6.26 20.52 -9.75
C TRP A 7 7.61 19.80 -9.91
N SER A 8 8.73 20.52 -9.80
CA SER A 8 10.08 19.96 -9.78
C SER A 8 10.51 19.58 -8.36
N VAL A 9 9.84 18.61 -7.73
CA VAL A 9 10.24 18.11 -6.41
C VAL A 9 11.07 16.83 -6.57
N TRP A 10 12.37 16.96 -6.37
CA TRP A 10 13.31 15.84 -6.33
C TRP A 10 13.55 15.40 -4.87
N PRO A 11 13.68 14.09 -4.59
CA PRO A 11 13.59 12.94 -5.50
C PRO A 11 12.14 12.45 -5.75
N ALA A 12 11.11 13.16 -5.27
CA ALA A 12 9.72 12.68 -5.25
C ALA A 12 9.14 12.30 -6.64
N ARG A 13 9.64 12.84 -7.75
CA ARG A 13 9.21 12.43 -9.11
C ARG A 13 9.64 11.02 -9.51
N TYR A 14 10.51 10.37 -8.75
CA TYR A 14 10.95 8.99 -8.99
C TYR A 14 10.12 7.93 -8.24
N GLY A 15 9.07 8.34 -7.52
CA GLY A 15 8.11 7.42 -6.91
C GLY A 15 6.96 7.05 -7.85
N GLY A 16 5.90 6.49 -7.27
CA GLY A 16 4.67 6.12 -7.95
C GLY A 16 4.83 4.93 -8.89
N ASP A 17 4.26 5.05 -10.09
CA ASP A 17 4.23 3.99 -11.09
C ASP A 17 5.65 3.54 -11.47
N PRO A 18 5.99 2.25 -11.24
CA PRO A 18 7.28 1.68 -11.62
C PRO A 18 7.65 1.88 -13.09
N ALA A 19 6.68 2.00 -14.00
CA ALA A 19 6.93 2.26 -15.42
C ALA A 19 7.55 3.65 -15.68
N ASN A 20 7.32 4.61 -14.78
CA ASN A 20 7.82 5.98 -14.89
C ASN A 20 9.11 6.21 -14.08
N SER A 21 9.50 5.25 -13.24
CA SER A 21 10.67 5.34 -12.36
C SER A 21 11.73 4.34 -12.81
N SER A 22 12.57 4.74 -13.76
CA SER A 22 13.64 3.93 -14.33
C SER A 22 14.59 3.37 -13.26
N ASN A 23 14.32 2.16 -12.77
CA ASN A 23 15.09 1.40 -11.78
C ASN A 23 15.25 2.06 -10.40
N LEU A 24 14.43 3.05 -10.06
CA LEU A 24 14.53 3.78 -8.80
C LEU A 24 13.54 3.24 -7.76
N THR A 25 14.05 2.94 -6.57
CA THR A 25 13.28 2.42 -5.43
C THR A 25 12.76 3.55 -4.53
N THR A 26 12.60 4.75 -5.08
CA THR A 26 12.05 5.88 -4.35
C THR A 26 10.58 5.62 -4.02
N ILE A 27 10.21 5.92 -2.79
CA ILE A 27 8.84 5.85 -2.29
C ILE A 27 8.40 7.28 -2.02
N THR A 28 7.48 7.77 -2.82
CA THR A 28 6.88 9.09 -2.67
C THR A 28 5.58 8.96 -1.89
N VAL A 29 5.49 9.73 -0.81
CA VAL A 29 4.45 9.58 0.19
C VAL A 29 3.56 10.82 0.20
N GLY A 30 2.28 10.61 -0.08
CA GLY A 30 1.23 11.61 0.14
C GLY A 30 0.79 11.65 1.60
N GLY A 31 0.06 12.69 1.98
CA GLY A 31 -0.44 12.91 3.33
C GLY A 31 -1.95 12.75 3.42
N HIS A 32 -2.43 12.05 4.45
CA HIS A 32 -3.86 11.98 4.79
C HIS A 32 -4.16 12.53 6.19
N ARG A 33 -5.43 12.89 6.39
CA ARG A 33 -6.03 13.32 7.65
C ARG A 33 -6.39 12.14 8.56
N PRO A 34 -6.75 12.36 9.83
CA PRO A 34 -7.19 11.29 10.74
C PRO A 34 -8.43 10.54 10.25
N ASP A 35 -9.31 11.18 9.48
CA ASP A 35 -10.49 10.56 8.85
C ASP A 35 -10.15 9.72 7.61
N GLY A 36 -8.87 9.64 7.24
CA GLY A 36 -8.40 8.92 6.06
C GLY A 36 -8.57 9.67 4.74
N SER A 37 -9.14 10.88 4.73
CA SER A 37 -9.20 11.72 3.53
C SER A 37 -7.83 12.31 3.20
N ILE A 38 -7.56 12.60 1.93
CA ILE A 38 -6.32 13.27 1.55
C ILE A 38 -6.20 14.63 2.26
N TRP A 39 -5.03 14.94 2.80
CA TRP A 39 -4.74 16.25 3.35
C TRP A 39 -4.74 17.27 2.20
N PRO A 40 -5.49 18.37 2.26
CA PRO A 40 -5.65 19.26 1.11
C PRO A 40 -4.33 19.79 0.60
N LYS A 41 -3.35 20.02 1.50
CA LYS A 41 -2.01 20.51 1.17
C LYS A 41 -1.02 19.44 0.71
N SER A 42 -1.40 18.16 0.74
CA SER A 42 -0.61 17.10 0.15
C SER A 42 -0.60 17.24 -1.37
N ALA A 43 0.57 17.11 -1.96
CA ALA A 43 0.67 16.85 -3.39
C ALA A 43 0.18 15.43 -3.69
N TRP A 44 -0.33 15.22 -4.90
CA TRP A 44 -0.95 13.96 -5.33
C TRP A 44 -0.71 13.72 -6.82
N SER A 45 -0.64 12.45 -7.22
CA SER A 45 -0.60 11.98 -8.61
C SER A 45 -0.49 10.46 -8.58
N SER A 46 -1.37 9.74 -9.28
CA SER A 46 -1.24 8.28 -9.43
C SER A 46 0.04 7.86 -10.18
N LYS A 47 0.69 8.79 -10.90
CA LYS A 47 1.96 8.55 -11.59
C LYS A 47 3.17 8.67 -10.67
N TYR A 48 3.15 9.58 -9.69
CA TYR A 48 4.34 9.94 -8.90
C TYR A 48 4.24 9.65 -7.41
N VAL A 49 3.04 9.45 -6.86
CA VAL A 49 2.84 9.12 -5.43
C VAL A 49 2.55 7.64 -5.31
N ASP A 50 3.27 6.93 -4.44
CA ASP A 50 3.08 5.50 -4.22
C ASP A 50 1.85 5.22 -3.33
N LEU A 51 1.78 5.89 -2.18
CA LEU A 51 0.74 5.71 -1.17
C LEU A 51 0.62 6.96 -0.29
N LEU A 52 -0.47 7.04 0.48
CA LEU A 52 -0.67 8.09 1.48
C LEU A 52 -0.34 7.56 2.88
N ALA A 53 0.20 8.40 3.77
CA ALA A 53 0.38 8.08 5.18
C ALA A 53 -0.05 9.28 6.06
N PRO A 54 -0.15 9.12 7.40
CA PRO A 54 -0.64 10.19 8.27
C PRO A 54 0.19 11.46 8.13
N ALA A 55 -0.47 12.61 7.97
CA ALA A 55 0.17 13.91 7.79
C ALA A 55 -0.39 15.02 8.69
N CYS A 56 -1.58 14.85 9.25
CA CYS A 56 -2.25 15.88 10.05
C CYS A 56 -2.34 15.48 11.51
N HIS A 57 -2.11 16.45 12.39
CA HIS A 57 -2.14 16.26 13.84
C HIS A 57 -1.24 15.10 14.30
N VAL A 58 -0.04 15.01 13.74
CA VAL A 58 0.92 13.95 14.07
C VAL A 58 1.67 14.38 15.34
N PRO A 59 1.57 13.63 16.45
CA PRO A 59 2.37 13.89 17.63
C PRO A 59 3.85 13.63 17.33
N THR A 60 4.70 14.59 17.65
CA THR A 60 6.14 14.53 17.41
C THR A 60 6.91 15.26 18.50
N TYR A 61 8.23 15.29 18.39
CA TYR A 61 9.09 16.18 19.15
C TYR A 61 9.67 17.25 18.20
N THR A 62 9.81 18.48 18.70
CA THR A 62 10.47 19.58 18.00
C THR A 62 11.60 20.14 18.85
N GLY A 63 12.61 20.71 18.20
CA GLY A 63 13.69 21.42 18.87
C GLY A 63 13.22 22.81 19.27
N VAL A 64 13.32 23.13 20.56
CA VAL A 64 13.06 24.47 21.10
C VAL A 64 14.38 25.06 21.55
N GLU A 65 14.74 26.22 20.99
CA GLU A 65 15.92 26.96 21.42
C GLU A 65 15.61 27.71 22.72
N SER A 66 16.46 27.51 23.73
CA SER A 66 16.42 28.32 24.94
C SER A 66 16.83 29.77 24.65
N ALA A 67 16.50 30.68 25.57
CA ALA A 67 17.21 31.94 25.65
C ALA A 67 18.73 31.66 25.83
N ALA A 68 19.56 32.56 25.30
CA ALA A 68 21.00 32.46 25.49
C ALA A 68 21.34 32.52 26.99
N ASP A 69 22.22 31.63 27.44
CA ASP A 69 22.72 31.65 28.80
C ASP A 69 23.72 32.80 29.03
N GLN A 70 24.29 32.86 30.22
CA GLN A 70 25.23 33.91 30.65
C GLN A 70 26.50 33.97 29.78
N ASN A 71 26.82 32.89 29.06
CA ASN A 71 27.96 32.78 28.16
C ASN A 71 27.55 33.00 26.68
N GLY A 72 26.29 33.36 26.42
CA GLY A 72 25.76 33.54 25.08
C GLY A 72 25.42 32.23 24.35
N LEU A 73 25.44 31.08 25.04
CA LEU A 73 25.14 29.79 24.44
C LEU A 73 23.64 29.50 24.47
N LYS A 74 23.10 29.04 23.35
CA LYS A 74 21.73 28.55 23.24
C LYS A 74 21.71 27.03 23.39
N HIS A 75 20.78 26.54 24.19
CA HIS A 75 20.56 25.11 24.37
C HIS A 75 19.34 24.69 23.55
N ILE A 76 19.40 23.51 22.94
CA ILE A 76 18.26 22.92 22.21
C ILE A 76 17.66 21.85 23.11
N SER A 77 16.41 22.03 23.52
CA SER A 77 15.61 20.98 24.17
C SER A 77 14.65 20.36 23.17
N ALA A 78 14.26 19.10 23.41
CA ALA A 78 13.18 18.46 22.66
C ALA A 78 11.87 18.63 23.43
N GLU A 79 10.87 19.24 22.79
CA GLU A 79 9.53 19.39 23.36
C GLU A 79 8.49 18.66 22.52
N ARG A 80 7.42 18.21 23.16
CA ARG A 80 6.30 17.58 22.45
C ARG A 80 5.57 18.63 21.62
N ALA A 81 5.32 18.31 20.36
CA ALA A 81 4.56 19.12 19.42
C ALA A 81 3.51 18.26 18.70
N VAL A 82 2.53 18.92 18.10
CA VAL A 82 1.56 18.30 17.20
C VAL A 82 1.64 19.04 15.88
N GLU A 83 2.22 18.38 14.88
CA GLU A 83 2.60 19.02 13.62
C GLU A 83 1.76 18.50 12.46
N THR A 84 1.77 19.23 11.35
CA THR A 84 1.05 18.85 10.13
C THR A 84 1.90 19.08 8.88
N GLY A 85 2.14 18.02 8.11
CA GLY A 85 2.97 18.06 6.91
C GLY A 85 3.23 16.68 6.31
N THR A 86 3.39 16.60 4.98
CA THR A 86 3.85 15.36 4.31
C THR A 86 5.26 14.96 4.75
N SER A 87 6.06 15.92 5.24
CA SER A 87 7.34 15.67 5.90
C SER A 87 7.23 14.77 7.13
N LEU A 88 6.05 14.60 7.71
CA LEU A 88 5.80 13.67 8.83
C LEU A 88 5.34 12.29 8.34
N SER A 89 4.77 12.21 7.14
CA SER A 89 4.34 10.97 6.52
C SER A 89 5.54 10.11 6.06
N ALA A 90 6.56 10.74 5.48
CA ALA A 90 7.75 10.05 4.99
C ALA A 90 8.52 9.29 6.08
N PRO A 91 8.78 9.86 7.28
CA PRO A 91 9.39 9.13 8.40
C PRO A 91 8.58 7.92 8.88
N ILE A 92 7.24 8.00 8.89
CA ILE A 92 6.38 6.86 9.26
C ILE A 92 6.56 5.71 8.26
N VAL A 93 6.55 6.01 6.95
CA VAL A 93 6.81 4.99 5.91
C VAL A 93 8.24 4.46 6.02
N SER A 94 9.22 5.32 6.32
CA SER A 94 10.62 4.94 6.50
C SER A 94 10.81 3.99 7.67
N MET A 95 10.11 4.20 8.79
CA MET A 95 10.10 3.27 9.92
C MET A 95 9.64 1.86 9.48
N VAL A 96 8.54 1.76 8.74
CA VAL A 96 8.03 0.47 8.26
C VAL A 96 9.01 -0.17 7.26
N ALA A 97 9.58 0.63 6.36
CA ALA A 97 10.62 0.17 5.43
C ALA A 97 11.85 -0.39 6.16
N THR A 98 12.30 0.26 7.23
CA THR A 98 13.41 -0.23 8.07
C THR A 98 13.08 -1.56 8.72
N ILE A 99 11.85 -1.74 9.23
CA ILE A 99 11.42 -3.03 9.79
C ILE A 99 11.46 -4.12 8.71
N LEU A 100 10.88 -3.88 7.53
CA LEU A 100 10.94 -4.83 6.41
C LEU A 100 12.38 -5.14 5.98
N SER A 101 13.25 -4.12 5.92
CA SER A 101 14.67 -4.29 5.61
C SER A 101 15.39 -5.16 6.66
N SER A 102 15.00 -5.08 7.94
CA SER A 102 15.58 -5.92 8.99
C SER A 102 15.23 -7.41 8.82
N TYR A 103 14.12 -7.73 8.13
CA TYR A 103 13.78 -9.08 7.67
C TYR A 103 14.45 -9.47 6.34
N GLY A 104 15.33 -8.62 5.81
CA GLY A 104 16.13 -8.88 4.62
C GLY A 104 15.40 -8.66 3.29
N LEU A 105 14.27 -7.95 3.27
CA LEU A 105 13.64 -7.56 2.00
C LEU A 105 14.54 -6.54 1.28
N ARG A 106 14.67 -6.70 -0.04
CA ARG A 106 15.40 -5.78 -0.91
C ARG A 106 14.59 -4.49 -1.10
N PRO A 107 15.25 -3.36 -1.45
CA PRO A 107 14.56 -2.08 -1.59
C PRO A 107 13.33 -2.09 -2.52
N TYR A 108 13.36 -2.81 -3.64
CA TYR A 108 12.21 -2.91 -4.53
C TYR A 108 11.09 -3.81 -3.95
N GLU A 109 11.43 -4.84 -3.17
CA GLU A 109 10.47 -5.72 -2.49
C GLU A 109 9.75 -4.95 -1.38
N ILE A 110 10.48 -4.07 -0.68
CA ILE A 110 9.92 -3.14 0.31
C ILE A 110 8.91 -2.21 -0.36
N LYS A 111 9.28 -1.58 -1.49
CA LYS A 111 8.37 -0.72 -2.27
C LYS A 111 7.11 -1.49 -2.68
N GLN A 112 7.26 -2.66 -3.30
CA GLN A 112 6.14 -3.52 -3.67
C GLN A 112 5.24 -3.85 -2.48
N ARG A 113 5.82 -4.27 -1.34
CA ARG A 113 5.03 -4.63 -0.16
C ARG A 113 4.27 -3.44 0.40
N LEU A 114 4.88 -2.26 0.50
CA LEU A 114 4.23 -1.03 0.95
C LEU A 114 3.06 -0.63 0.03
N THR A 115 3.27 -0.71 -1.28
CA THR A 115 2.22 -0.38 -2.27
C THR A 115 1.08 -1.39 -2.25
N PHE A 116 1.39 -2.69 -2.20
CA PHE A 116 0.39 -3.76 -2.23
C PHE A 116 -0.38 -3.89 -0.91
N ALA A 117 0.28 -3.68 0.22
CA ALA A 117 -0.35 -3.81 1.54
C ALA A 117 -1.13 -2.57 2.00
N SER A 118 -1.23 -1.52 1.17
CA SER A 118 -2.03 -0.33 1.50
C SER A 118 -3.52 -0.67 1.68
N ASP A 119 -4.24 0.12 2.46
CA ASP A 119 -5.70 0.07 2.48
C ASP A 119 -6.24 0.77 1.24
N PHE A 120 -6.81 0.01 0.32
CA PHE A 120 -7.39 0.54 -0.91
C PHE A 120 -8.55 1.50 -0.59
N ASP A 121 -8.62 2.62 -1.32
CA ASP A 121 -9.69 3.60 -1.26
C ASP A 121 -9.99 4.08 -2.68
N PRO A 122 -11.21 3.86 -3.21
CA PRO A 122 -11.60 4.33 -4.53
C PRO A 122 -11.40 5.84 -4.74
N ALA A 123 -11.49 6.65 -3.67
CA ALA A 123 -11.29 8.10 -3.74
C ALA A 123 -9.81 8.49 -4.01
N LEU A 124 -8.88 7.53 -3.91
CA LEU A 124 -7.45 7.75 -4.08
C LEU A 124 -6.91 7.23 -5.42
N ILE A 125 -7.77 6.72 -6.32
CA ILE A 125 -7.36 6.14 -7.62
C ILE A 125 -6.47 7.06 -8.44
N ASP A 126 -6.82 8.34 -8.54
CA ASP A 126 -6.04 9.34 -9.29
C ASP A 126 -5.00 10.08 -8.42
N LYS A 127 -4.89 9.71 -7.14
CA LYS A 127 -4.09 10.43 -6.14
C LYS A 127 -2.81 9.69 -5.77
N ALA A 128 -2.83 8.37 -5.80
CA ALA A 128 -1.67 7.52 -5.54
C ALA A 128 -1.75 6.22 -6.34
N PHE A 129 -0.59 5.67 -6.70
CA PHE A 129 -0.45 4.47 -7.51
C PHE A 129 -1.04 3.22 -6.84
N SER A 130 -0.87 3.09 -5.53
CA SER A 130 -1.54 2.05 -4.73
C SER A 130 -3.04 2.28 -4.56
N SER A 131 -3.52 3.50 -4.89
CA SER A 131 -4.86 3.98 -4.59
C SER A 131 -5.23 3.79 -3.12
N GLY A 132 -4.25 3.92 -2.21
CA GLY A 132 -4.45 3.53 -0.83
C GLY A 132 -3.58 4.24 0.19
N ARG A 133 -3.86 3.91 1.45
CA ARG A 133 -3.21 4.45 2.65
C ARG A 133 -2.31 3.40 3.29
N LEU A 134 -1.23 3.83 3.93
CA LEU A 134 -0.34 2.92 4.66
C LEU A 134 -1.12 2.13 5.70
N ASN A 135 -1.14 0.80 5.56
CA ASN A 135 -1.58 -0.11 6.59
C ASN A 135 -0.35 -0.83 7.16
N ILE A 136 0.12 -0.37 8.33
CA ILE A 136 1.33 -0.90 8.96
C ILE A 136 1.16 -2.39 9.30
N ARG A 137 0.00 -2.77 9.85
CA ARG A 137 -0.30 -4.15 10.25
C ARG A 137 -0.22 -5.11 9.06
N ARG A 138 -0.91 -4.78 7.97
CA ARG A 138 -0.91 -5.58 6.73
C ARG A 138 0.47 -5.59 6.09
N THR A 139 1.17 -4.45 6.08
CA THR A 139 2.52 -4.35 5.52
C THR A 139 3.48 -5.31 6.23
N LEU A 140 3.48 -5.32 7.57
CA LEU A 140 4.36 -6.15 8.39
C LEU A 140 3.96 -7.63 8.44
N ALA A 141 2.70 -7.97 8.12
CA ALA A 141 2.25 -9.34 7.92
C ALA A 141 2.72 -9.95 6.58
N PHE A 142 3.91 -9.57 6.08
CA PHE A 142 4.43 -10.01 4.80
C PHE A 142 4.62 -11.53 4.63
N PRO A 143 4.86 -12.34 5.68
CA PRO A 143 4.93 -13.80 5.52
C PRO A 143 3.56 -14.47 5.39
N LEU A 144 2.46 -13.72 5.50
CA LEU A 144 1.10 -14.22 5.56
C LEU A 144 0.28 -13.69 4.39
N ASP A 145 -0.62 -14.52 3.90
CA ASP A 145 -1.73 -14.06 3.07
C ASP A 145 -2.67 -13.24 3.96
N VAL A 146 -3.06 -12.06 3.50
CA VAL A 146 -4.02 -11.19 4.20
C VAL A 146 -5.22 -10.98 3.30
N ALA A 147 -6.40 -11.32 3.80
CA ALA A 147 -7.65 -11.13 3.09
C ALA A 147 -8.63 -10.34 3.96
N SER A 148 -9.36 -9.43 3.33
CA SER A 148 -10.54 -8.78 3.89
C SER A 148 -11.74 -9.10 3.03
N TRP A 149 -12.87 -9.44 3.65
CA TRP A 149 -14.09 -9.82 2.95
C TRP A 149 -15.34 -9.30 3.64
N ASP A 150 -16.42 -9.21 2.88
CA ASP A 150 -17.75 -8.95 3.39
C ASP A 150 -18.37 -10.24 3.93
N GLU A 151 -18.70 -10.21 5.21
CA GLU A 151 -19.48 -11.23 5.90
C GLU A 151 -20.78 -10.63 6.41
N ASN A 152 -21.83 -10.77 5.60
CA ASN A 152 -23.19 -10.33 5.91
C ASN A 152 -23.23 -8.81 6.21
N GLY A 153 -22.59 -8.00 5.37
CA GLY A 153 -22.51 -6.55 5.51
C GLY A 153 -21.49 -6.07 6.53
N LYS A 154 -20.67 -6.97 7.09
CA LYS A 154 -19.57 -6.63 8.00
C LYS A 154 -18.24 -6.97 7.37
N ALA A 155 -17.34 -6.00 7.33
CA ALA A 155 -15.96 -6.25 6.94
C ALA A 155 -15.27 -7.15 7.97
N ARG A 156 -14.66 -8.23 7.49
CA ARG A 156 -13.77 -9.12 8.23
C ARG A 156 -12.37 -9.02 7.65
N GLU A 157 -11.36 -9.29 8.47
CA GLU A 157 -9.98 -9.42 8.03
C GLU A 157 -9.36 -10.65 8.69
N GLY A 158 -8.60 -11.42 7.91
CA GLY A 158 -7.94 -12.64 8.34
C GLY A 158 -6.51 -12.72 7.83
N TYR A 159 -5.70 -13.53 8.52
CA TYR A 159 -4.28 -13.73 8.26
C TYR A 159 -4.03 -15.23 8.15
N PHE A 160 -3.45 -15.68 7.04
CA PHE A 160 -3.41 -17.10 6.67
C PHE A 160 -1.97 -17.53 6.36
N ARG A 161 -1.61 -18.77 6.74
CA ARG A 161 -0.30 -19.36 6.45
C ARG A 161 -0.47 -20.35 5.32
N GLY A 162 0.15 -20.10 4.17
CA GLY A 162 0.16 -21.04 3.05
C GLY A 162 0.32 -20.32 1.72
N SER A 163 0.21 -21.07 0.63
CA SER A 163 0.04 -20.50 -0.70
C SER A 163 -1.45 -20.30 -0.92
N PHE A 164 -1.88 -19.08 -1.25
CA PHE A 164 -3.22 -18.90 -1.80
C PHE A 164 -3.31 -19.70 -3.12
N SER A 165 -4.21 -20.66 -3.15
CA SER A 165 -4.37 -21.69 -4.18
C SER A 165 -3.26 -22.76 -4.25
N SER A 166 -3.71 -24.03 -4.36
CA SER A 166 -2.91 -25.18 -4.80
C SER A 166 -2.84 -25.30 -6.33
N SER A 167 -3.58 -24.45 -7.06
CA SER A 167 -3.57 -24.39 -8.53
C SER A 167 -2.30 -23.72 -9.03
N SER A 168 -1.82 -24.14 -10.20
CA SER A 168 -0.73 -23.47 -10.92
C SER A 168 -1.16 -22.10 -11.48
N THR A 169 -2.46 -21.79 -11.50
CA THR A 169 -3.01 -20.53 -12.03
C THR A 169 -4.18 -20.00 -11.20
N ILE A 170 -4.32 -18.66 -11.21
CA ILE A 170 -5.51 -17.93 -10.74
C ILE A 170 -6.19 -17.26 -11.95
N SER A 171 -7.49 -17.48 -12.12
CA SER A 171 -8.28 -16.80 -13.15
C SER A 171 -8.81 -15.49 -12.60
N ILE A 172 -8.52 -14.35 -13.23
CA ILE A 172 -9.05 -13.03 -12.87
C ILE A 172 -9.51 -12.38 -14.17
N CYS A 173 -10.78 -11.95 -14.25
CA CYS A 173 -11.36 -11.37 -15.47
C CYS A 173 -11.26 -12.29 -16.69
N GLY A 174 -11.52 -13.59 -16.52
CA GLY A 174 -11.43 -14.59 -17.58
C GLY A 174 -10.01 -14.86 -18.12
N LYS A 175 -8.96 -14.34 -17.47
CA LYS A 175 -7.55 -14.57 -17.82
C LYS A 175 -6.81 -15.28 -16.70
N SER A 176 -6.01 -16.28 -17.05
CA SER A 176 -5.19 -17.01 -16.10
C SER A 176 -3.85 -16.32 -15.86
N TYR A 177 -3.45 -16.23 -14.60
CA TYR A 177 -2.17 -15.70 -14.15
C TYR A 177 -1.49 -16.71 -13.22
N ALA A 178 -0.16 -16.72 -13.18
CA ALA A 178 0.55 -17.48 -12.15
C ALA A 178 0.32 -16.83 -10.76
N PRO A 179 0.03 -17.59 -9.69
CA PRO A 179 -0.26 -17.03 -8.37
C PRO A 179 0.85 -16.08 -7.86
N GLY A 180 2.13 -16.44 -8.03
CA GLY A 180 3.25 -15.61 -7.58
C GLY A 180 3.33 -14.21 -8.23
N ARG A 181 2.62 -13.99 -9.34
CA ARG A 181 2.52 -12.67 -9.99
C ARG A 181 1.57 -11.72 -9.28
N LEU A 182 0.57 -12.22 -8.57
CA LEU A 182 -0.41 -11.36 -7.92
C LEU A 182 0.28 -10.61 -6.78
N GLY A 183 0.22 -9.29 -6.81
CA GLY A 183 0.69 -8.41 -5.75
C GLY A 183 -0.43 -7.98 -4.80
N LYS A 184 -1.59 -7.67 -5.36
CA LYS A 184 -2.79 -7.23 -4.63
C LYS A 184 -4.03 -7.44 -5.50
N LEU A 185 -5.18 -7.68 -4.88
CA LEU A 185 -6.49 -7.62 -5.51
C LEU A 185 -7.47 -6.89 -4.59
N SER A 186 -8.06 -5.81 -5.07
CA SER A 186 -9.06 -5.02 -4.34
C SER A 186 -10.35 -4.92 -5.13
N ARG A 187 -11.48 -5.00 -4.43
CA ARG A 187 -12.81 -4.79 -5.03
C ARG A 187 -13.35 -3.43 -4.65
N TYR A 188 -14.02 -2.77 -5.59
CA TYR A 188 -14.79 -1.58 -5.29
C TYR A 188 -15.97 -1.39 -6.24
N ARG A 189 -16.92 -0.56 -5.81
CA ARG A 189 -18.06 -0.13 -6.63
C ARG A 189 -17.79 1.26 -7.21
N LYS A 190 -17.95 1.40 -8.53
CA LYS A 190 -17.92 2.69 -9.22
C LYS A 190 -19.20 3.49 -8.96
N ALA A 191 -19.16 4.79 -9.24
CA ALA A 191 -20.33 5.67 -9.07
C ALA A 191 -21.54 5.26 -9.93
N ASN A 192 -21.30 4.60 -11.07
CA ASN A 192 -22.35 4.06 -11.94
C ASN A 192 -22.95 2.73 -11.44
N GLY A 193 -22.50 2.20 -10.31
CA GLY A 193 -22.97 0.95 -9.73
C GLY A 193 -22.16 -0.28 -10.12
N ASP A 194 -21.23 -0.17 -11.06
CA ASP A 194 -20.41 -1.30 -11.50
C ASP A 194 -19.49 -1.78 -10.37
N GLU A 195 -19.53 -3.08 -10.09
CA GLU A 195 -18.56 -3.75 -9.24
C GLU A 195 -17.31 -4.06 -10.05
N VAL A 196 -16.17 -3.59 -9.57
CA VAL A 196 -14.88 -3.65 -10.26
C VAL A 196 -13.85 -4.30 -9.36
N VAL A 197 -12.97 -5.07 -10.00
CA VAL A 197 -11.77 -5.63 -9.39
C VAL A 197 -10.58 -4.93 -9.97
N ARG A 198 -9.76 -4.33 -9.10
CA ARG A 198 -8.44 -3.79 -9.43
C ARG A 198 -7.38 -4.69 -8.83
N PHE A 199 -6.40 -5.08 -9.63
CA PHE A 199 -5.38 -6.01 -9.18
C PHE A 199 -4.02 -5.61 -9.74
N TRP A 200 -2.99 -5.80 -8.94
CA TRP A 200 -1.60 -5.49 -9.28
C TRP A 200 -0.87 -6.77 -9.61
N LEU A 201 -0.13 -6.76 -10.70
CA LEU A 201 0.67 -7.87 -11.18
C LEU A 201 2.14 -7.47 -11.24
N LYS A 202 3.00 -8.31 -10.65
CA LYS A 202 4.45 -8.25 -10.79
C LYS A 202 4.86 -8.56 -12.24
N SER A 203 6.01 -8.02 -12.64
CA SER A 203 6.66 -8.32 -13.92
C SER A 203 6.95 -9.82 -14.05
N GLU A 204 6.81 -10.34 -15.28
CA GLU A 204 7.29 -11.69 -15.63
C GLU A 204 8.76 -11.67 -16.03
N ASN A 205 9.30 -10.50 -16.36
CA ASN A 205 10.67 -10.38 -16.80
C ASN A 205 11.59 -10.42 -15.57
N PRO A 206 12.43 -11.46 -15.41
CA PRO A 206 13.34 -11.60 -14.27
C PRO A 206 14.43 -10.52 -14.22
N ASP A 207 14.68 -9.81 -15.33
CA ASP A 207 15.62 -8.67 -15.38
C ASP A 207 15.01 -7.38 -14.83
N THR A 208 13.68 -7.35 -14.63
CA THR A 208 12.95 -6.18 -14.11
C THR A 208 11.98 -6.57 -12.99
N PRO A 209 12.43 -7.28 -11.92
CA PRO A 209 11.57 -7.78 -10.86
C PRO A 209 10.91 -6.66 -10.03
N GLN A 210 11.43 -5.44 -10.12
CA GLN A 210 10.89 -4.23 -9.50
C GLN A 210 9.61 -3.72 -10.15
N LEU A 211 9.36 -4.05 -11.42
CA LEU A 211 8.21 -3.52 -12.16
C LEU A 211 6.93 -4.27 -11.79
N PHE A 212 5.84 -3.53 -11.69
CA PHE A 212 4.50 -4.06 -11.51
C PHE A 212 3.47 -3.04 -12.01
N ALA A 213 2.32 -3.51 -12.45
CA ALA A 213 1.25 -2.69 -13.00
C ALA A 213 -0.11 -3.15 -12.48
N TYR A 214 -1.07 -2.23 -12.41
CA TYR A 214 -2.44 -2.60 -12.12
C TYR A 214 -3.26 -2.86 -13.39
N LYS A 215 -4.30 -3.66 -13.24
CA LYS A 215 -5.36 -3.88 -14.22
C LYS A 215 -6.71 -3.77 -13.53
N GLU A 216 -7.76 -3.54 -14.32
CA GLU A 216 -9.13 -3.49 -13.84
C GLU A 216 -10.07 -4.27 -14.76
N CYS A 217 -11.14 -4.81 -14.19
CA CYS A 217 -12.28 -5.37 -14.92
C CYS A 217 -13.55 -5.36 -14.06
N THR A 218 -14.71 -5.59 -14.68
CA THR A 218 -15.98 -5.72 -13.95
C THR A 218 -16.15 -7.14 -13.39
N ILE A 219 -16.79 -7.28 -12.22
CA ILE A 219 -16.98 -8.59 -11.56
C ILE A 219 -17.83 -9.56 -12.39
N GLY A 220 -18.68 -9.06 -13.29
CA GLY A 220 -19.40 -9.92 -14.24
C GLY A 220 -18.46 -10.87 -15.00
N GLU A 221 -17.22 -10.45 -15.24
CA GLU A 221 -16.16 -11.22 -15.91
C GLU A 221 -15.38 -12.15 -14.95
N SER A 222 -15.64 -12.07 -13.64
CA SER A 222 -14.91 -12.79 -12.57
C SER A 222 -15.83 -13.57 -11.62
N SER A 223 -17.11 -13.74 -11.97
CA SER A 223 -18.19 -14.17 -11.07
C SER A 223 -17.95 -15.51 -10.33
N ASN A 224 -17.22 -16.44 -10.94
CA ASN A 224 -16.93 -17.76 -10.36
C ASN A 224 -15.54 -17.86 -9.74
N THR A 225 -14.78 -16.77 -9.66
CA THR A 225 -13.42 -16.81 -9.13
C THR A 225 -13.44 -16.81 -7.60
N VAL A 226 -12.69 -17.75 -7.03
CA VAL A 226 -12.53 -17.91 -5.59
C VAL A 226 -11.05 -17.78 -5.23
N ILE A 227 -10.76 -17.05 -4.16
CA ILE A 227 -9.46 -17.07 -3.50
C ILE A 227 -9.52 -18.14 -2.41
N SER A 228 -8.79 -19.24 -2.62
CA SER A 228 -8.65 -20.32 -1.66
C SER A 228 -7.42 -20.09 -0.78
N LEU A 229 -7.63 -19.96 0.52
CA LEU A 229 -6.60 -19.69 1.51
C LEU A 229 -6.42 -20.90 2.41
N GLN A 230 -5.17 -21.32 2.63
CA GLN A 230 -4.88 -22.38 3.59
C GLN A 230 -4.82 -21.80 5.00
N GLY A 231 -5.54 -22.42 5.94
CA GLY A 231 -5.58 -21.99 7.33
C GLY A 231 -4.20 -21.99 8.01
N VAL A 232 -4.08 -21.26 9.11
CA VAL A 232 -2.85 -21.19 9.91
C VAL A 232 -2.50 -22.60 10.44
N ALA A 233 -1.22 -22.98 10.39
CA ALA A 233 -0.70 -24.26 10.89
C ALA A 233 -1.43 -24.75 12.16
N GLY A 234 -2.27 -25.79 12.02
CA GLY A 234 -3.13 -26.33 13.07
C GLY A 234 -4.63 -26.36 12.74
N SER A 235 -5.11 -25.54 11.79
CA SER A 235 -6.46 -25.66 11.23
C SER A 235 -6.42 -26.26 9.83
N SER A 236 -7.06 -27.40 9.61
CA SER A 236 -7.18 -28.06 8.30
C SER A 236 -8.23 -27.41 7.38
N GLU A 237 -8.84 -26.30 7.79
CA GLU A 237 -9.89 -25.65 7.02
C GLU A 237 -9.30 -24.71 5.98
N ASN A 238 -9.51 -25.05 4.72
CA ASN A 238 -9.35 -24.11 3.62
C ASN A 238 -10.48 -23.08 3.69
N MET A 239 -10.13 -21.82 3.53
CA MET A 239 -11.10 -20.73 3.43
C MET A 239 -11.23 -20.29 1.98
N ASP A 240 -12.42 -20.45 1.43
CA ASP A 240 -12.76 -20.03 0.09
C ASP A 240 -13.52 -18.70 0.12
N ILE A 241 -12.91 -17.65 -0.44
CA ILE A 241 -13.48 -16.31 -0.52
C ILE A 241 -13.81 -16.00 -1.98
N PRO A 242 -15.10 -15.96 -2.37
CA PRO A 242 -15.50 -15.50 -3.69
C PRO A 242 -15.03 -14.06 -3.91
N ILE A 243 -14.55 -13.72 -5.11
CA ILE A 243 -14.17 -12.34 -5.47
C ILE A 243 -15.34 -11.37 -5.24
N SER A 244 -16.58 -11.81 -5.45
CA SER A 244 -17.79 -11.02 -5.17
C SER A 244 -17.96 -10.65 -3.69
N ARG A 245 -17.30 -11.35 -2.76
CA ARG A 245 -17.27 -11.06 -1.32
C ARG A 245 -15.94 -10.50 -0.83
N LEU A 246 -14.88 -10.60 -1.62
CA LEU A 246 -13.57 -10.05 -1.31
C LEU A 246 -13.55 -8.52 -1.35
N ILE A 247 -13.07 -7.88 -0.29
CA ILE A 247 -12.82 -6.44 -0.21
C ILE A 247 -11.39 -6.14 -0.67
N ASP A 248 -10.41 -6.86 -0.09
CA ASP A 248 -9.00 -6.69 -0.40
C ASP A 248 -8.23 -7.99 -0.15
N PHE A 249 -7.22 -8.27 -0.95
CA PHE A 249 -6.36 -9.44 -0.83
C PHE A 249 -4.92 -9.06 -1.14
N VAL A 250 -4.02 -9.44 -0.24
CA VAL A 250 -2.59 -9.23 -0.37
C VAL A 250 -1.92 -10.56 -0.05
N PRO A 251 -1.35 -11.25 -1.05
CA PRO A 251 -0.69 -12.52 -0.82
C PRO A 251 0.56 -12.37 0.05
N ALA A 252 0.97 -13.48 0.63
CA ALA A 252 2.26 -13.63 1.28
C ALA A 252 3.38 -13.27 0.28
N PHE A 253 4.42 -12.66 0.80
CA PHE A 253 5.62 -12.38 0.03
C PHE A 253 6.41 -13.68 -0.14
N SER A 254 6.37 -14.26 -1.35
CA SER A 254 7.25 -15.38 -1.73
C SER A 254 8.53 -14.83 -2.38
N ARG A 255 9.69 -15.33 -1.93
CA ARG A 255 10.98 -15.12 -2.60
C ARG A 255 11.14 -16.09 -3.76
#